data_AF-A0A843LJ86-F1
#
_entry.id   AF-A0A843LJ86-F1
#
_cell.length_a   1.000
_cell.length_b   1.000
_cell.length_c   1.000
_cell.angle_alpha   90.00
_cell.angle_beta   90.00
_cell.angle_gamma   90.00
#
_symmetry.space_group_name_H-M   'P 1'
#
loop_
_entity.id
_entity.type
_entity.pdbx_description
1 polymer ?
#
loop_
_entity_poly.entity_id
_entity_poly.type
_entity_poly.pdbx_seq_one_letter_code
_entity_poly.pdbx_strand_id
1 'polypeptide(L)'
;MTFSTFLFCDPISSERLHWFAETLMAFPAENPLPGNTTVFLTGDALFSIVDAKTRDTWRTLADRPGMEIVADGDELQLHGLLDLFVTDGSWVTVSGSERHDPFWNALVSTLATGWNGTKRAAFLLCDGPYMNRITVYMTRFLRSVQAAGLHPELYSYLDGVHTLHNGQRPSEFENIGRSIADISASAVQAGKDPWFAACSRCATARGYYQMNPGTGFCEPASAIDEIVIRPLKEILSRFSGHHPIISHACGGIVADKGAGMTIPRLVVFITHPPYCLEWTFGGLSLALAAAMDGIPTTVIFIEEGVYALVGNHVVPPKDKVFNVQEMIAVTTDINDLEYLVYDPSLRSRGIECSPDFSPIARIQNKDLARLLWSPEQERAATRMIFF
;
A
#
# COMPACT_ATOMS: atom_id res chain seq x y z
N MET A 1 -16.45 -12.65 -12.44
CA MET A 1 -15.27 -11.85 -12.76
C MET A 1 -14.61 -11.32 -11.50
N THR A 2 -13.39 -11.78 -11.26
CA THR A 2 -12.50 -11.22 -10.24
C THR A 2 -12.07 -9.81 -10.67
N PHE A 3 -11.89 -8.89 -9.74
CA PHE A 3 -11.45 -7.52 -9.99
C PHE A 3 -10.10 -7.31 -9.32
N SER A 4 -9.15 -6.78 -10.07
CA SER A 4 -7.83 -6.44 -9.55
C SER A 4 -7.57 -4.95 -9.73
N THR A 5 -7.13 -4.27 -8.67
CA THR A 5 -6.85 -2.83 -8.71
C THR A 5 -5.53 -2.55 -8.03
N PHE A 6 -4.64 -1.84 -8.72
CA PHE A 6 -3.33 -1.44 -8.21
C PHE A 6 -3.22 0.08 -8.21
N LEU A 7 -2.50 0.62 -7.22
CA LEU A 7 -2.11 2.02 -7.16
C LEU A 7 -0.62 2.10 -6.88
N PHE A 8 0.08 2.87 -7.71
CA PHE A 8 1.48 3.22 -7.50
C PHE A 8 1.65 4.73 -7.57
N CYS A 9 2.19 5.31 -6.51
CA CYS A 9 2.56 6.72 -6.39
C CYS A 9 4.08 6.93 -6.48
N ASP A 10 4.86 5.91 -6.11
CA ASP A 10 6.32 5.95 -6.00
C ASP A 10 7.03 5.45 -7.27
N PRO A 11 8.33 5.76 -7.43
CA PRO A 11 9.11 5.22 -8.54
C PRO A 11 9.01 3.70 -8.64
N ILE A 12 8.62 3.21 -9.81
CA ILE A 12 8.53 1.78 -10.09
C ILE A 12 9.85 1.31 -10.67
N SER A 13 10.57 0.46 -9.93
CA SER A 13 11.84 -0.12 -10.40
C SER A 13 11.61 -1.06 -11.58
N SER A 14 12.64 -1.23 -12.43
CA SER A 14 12.59 -2.21 -13.52
C SER A 14 12.42 -3.64 -12.99
N GLU A 15 13.00 -3.97 -11.84
CA GLU A 15 12.79 -5.26 -11.17
C GLU A 15 11.33 -5.45 -10.79
N ARG A 16 10.70 -4.42 -10.19
CA ARG A 16 9.29 -4.45 -9.80
C ARG A 16 8.37 -4.72 -10.96
N LEU A 17 8.50 -3.90 -12.00
CA LEU A 17 7.67 -4.04 -13.18
C LEU A 17 7.88 -5.38 -13.88
N HIS A 18 9.11 -5.90 -13.89
CA HIS A 18 9.43 -7.18 -14.49
C HIS A 18 8.71 -8.33 -13.81
N TRP A 19 8.87 -8.51 -12.49
CA TRP A 19 8.19 -9.60 -11.79
C TRP A 19 6.66 -9.42 -11.81
N PHE A 20 6.18 -8.19 -11.70
CA PHE A 20 4.75 -7.90 -11.77
C PHE A 20 4.18 -8.35 -13.12
N ALA A 21 4.84 -7.97 -14.21
CA ALA A 21 4.46 -8.38 -15.54
C ALA A 21 4.52 -9.90 -15.71
N GLU A 22 5.61 -10.54 -15.31
CA GLU A 22 5.77 -11.99 -15.42
C GLU A 22 4.68 -12.76 -14.67
N THR A 23 4.27 -12.29 -13.48
CA THR A 23 3.18 -12.95 -12.73
C THR A 23 1.83 -12.83 -13.44
N LEU A 24 1.56 -11.71 -14.09
CA LEU A 24 0.37 -11.51 -14.92
C LEU A 24 0.42 -12.32 -16.22
N MET A 25 1.62 -12.49 -16.79
CA MET A 25 1.87 -13.28 -18.01
C MET A 25 1.87 -14.79 -17.75
N ALA A 26 2.06 -15.23 -16.51
CA ALA A 26 2.14 -16.66 -16.15
C ALA A 26 0.85 -17.45 -16.40
N PHE A 27 -0.27 -16.77 -16.64
CA PHE A 27 -1.53 -17.39 -17.06
C PHE A 27 -1.67 -17.32 -18.59
N PRO A 28 -1.86 -18.47 -19.27
CA PRO A 28 -1.94 -18.53 -20.72
C PRO A 28 -3.10 -17.69 -21.24
N ALA A 29 -2.95 -17.05 -22.41
CA ALA A 29 -3.96 -16.16 -23.01
C ALA A 29 -5.35 -16.82 -23.21
N GLU A 30 -5.38 -18.15 -23.28
CA GLU A 30 -6.60 -18.97 -23.40
C GLU A 30 -7.39 -19.08 -22.08
N ASN A 31 -6.76 -18.76 -20.94
CA ASN A 31 -7.39 -18.48 -19.66
C ASN A 31 -7.05 -17.01 -19.31
N PRO A 32 -7.86 -16.03 -19.76
CA PRO A 32 -7.61 -14.63 -19.44
C PRO A 32 -7.42 -14.46 -17.93
N LEU A 33 -6.65 -13.44 -17.54
CA LEU A 33 -6.59 -13.01 -16.14
C LEU A 33 -8.00 -13.07 -15.57
N PRO A 34 -8.23 -13.65 -14.37
CA PRO A 34 -9.55 -13.72 -13.82
C PRO A 34 -10.08 -12.28 -13.65
N GLY A 35 -10.88 -11.84 -14.62
CA GLY A 35 -11.50 -10.52 -14.76
C GLY A 35 -10.59 -9.31 -14.99
N ASN A 36 -11.13 -8.12 -14.68
CA ASN A 36 -10.56 -6.83 -15.08
C ASN A 36 -9.45 -6.42 -14.10
N THR A 37 -8.28 -6.08 -14.64
CA THR A 37 -7.13 -5.55 -13.89
C THR A 37 -6.90 -4.10 -14.29
N THR A 38 -6.98 -3.18 -13.34
CA THR A 38 -6.69 -1.76 -13.58
C THR A 38 -5.52 -1.32 -12.72
N VAL A 39 -4.51 -0.72 -13.34
CA VAL A 39 -3.34 -0.15 -12.67
C VAL A 39 -3.41 1.36 -12.75
N PHE A 40 -3.48 2.01 -11.59
CA PHE A 40 -3.48 3.46 -11.44
C PHE A 40 -2.06 3.95 -11.13
N LEU A 41 -1.59 4.92 -11.90
CA LEU A 41 -0.26 5.53 -11.77
C LEU A 41 -0.41 7.04 -11.50
N THR A 42 0.23 7.52 -10.46
CA THR A 42 0.29 8.95 -10.11
C THR A 42 1.67 9.29 -9.54
N GLY A 43 1.98 10.56 -9.35
CA GLY A 43 3.28 11.03 -8.84
C GLY A 43 4.47 10.46 -9.63
N ASP A 44 5.50 10.03 -8.91
CA ASP A 44 6.76 9.58 -9.53
C ASP A 44 6.62 8.23 -10.25
N ALA A 45 5.56 7.45 -9.97
CA ALA A 45 5.27 6.24 -10.73
C ALA A 45 5.05 6.52 -12.23
N LEU A 46 4.62 7.74 -12.58
CA LEU A 46 4.42 8.19 -13.96
C LEU A 46 5.73 8.23 -14.78
N PHE A 47 6.90 8.33 -14.14
CA PHE A 47 8.14 8.24 -14.90
C PHE A 47 8.35 6.84 -15.51
N SER A 48 7.75 5.80 -14.92
CA SER A 48 7.89 4.43 -15.43
C SER A 48 7.24 4.21 -16.80
N ILE A 49 6.25 5.01 -17.20
CA ILE A 49 5.60 4.91 -18.52
C ILE A 49 6.37 5.64 -19.63
N VAL A 50 7.38 6.45 -19.27
CA VAL A 50 8.26 7.13 -20.24
C VAL A 50 9.70 6.60 -20.22
N ASP A 51 10.16 6.02 -19.11
CA ASP A 51 11.50 5.44 -18.98
C ASP A 51 11.70 4.27 -19.95
N ALA A 52 12.79 4.32 -20.71
CA ALA A 52 13.16 3.31 -21.69
C ALA A 52 13.31 1.90 -21.10
N LYS A 53 13.62 1.76 -19.81
CA LYS A 53 13.79 0.47 -19.13
C LYS A 53 12.46 -0.22 -18.80
N THR A 54 11.36 0.52 -18.73
CA THR A 54 10.06 0.04 -18.22
C THR A 54 8.92 0.21 -19.22
N ARG A 55 9.00 1.21 -20.10
CA ARG A 55 7.93 1.56 -21.05
C ARG A 55 7.46 0.40 -21.92
N ASP A 56 8.38 -0.39 -22.45
CA ASP A 56 8.01 -1.49 -23.37
C ASP A 56 7.33 -2.65 -22.64
N THR A 57 7.66 -2.86 -21.35
CA THR A 57 6.94 -3.81 -20.49
C THR A 57 5.53 -3.32 -20.21
N TRP A 58 5.35 -2.03 -19.91
CA TRP A 58 4.01 -1.46 -19.74
C TRP A 58 3.15 -1.55 -21.00
N ARG A 59 3.70 -1.24 -22.18
CA ARG A 59 2.99 -1.40 -23.45
C ARG A 59 2.54 -2.85 -23.66
N THR A 60 3.43 -3.80 -23.39
CA THR A 60 3.11 -5.24 -23.48
C THR A 60 1.98 -5.64 -22.53
N LEU A 61 1.92 -5.04 -21.33
CA LEU A 61 0.83 -5.28 -20.38
C LEU A 61 -0.49 -4.69 -20.87
N ALA A 62 -0.47 -3.46 -21.40
CA ALA A 62 -1.66 -2.79 -21.92
C ALA A 62 -2.30 -3.51 -23.12
N ASP A 63 -1.50 -4.22 -23.92
CA ASP A 63 -2.02 -5.03 -25.03
C ASP A 63 -2.79 -6.28 -24.55
N ARG A 64 -2.78 -6.61 -23.25
CA ARG A 64 -3.50 -7.78 -22.72
C ARG A 64 -5.00 -7.48 -22.57
N PRO A 65 -5.89 -8.40 -23.00
CA PRO A 65 -7.32 -8.29 -22.73
C PRO A 65 -7.62 -8.19 -21.23
N GLY A 66 -8.44 -7.20 -20.85
CA GLY A 66 -8.84 -6.97 -19.47
C GLY A 66 -7.81 -6.22 -18.62
N MET A 67 -6.69 -5.76 -19.20
CA MET A 67 -5.76 -4.84 -18.56
C MET A 67 -6.10 -3.39 -18.93
N GLU A 68 -6.06 -2.50 -17.94
CA GLU A 68 -6.16 -1.07 -18.13
C GLU A 68 -5.06 -0.38 -17.32
N ILE A 69 -4.36 0.57 -17.95
CA ILE A 69 -3.38 1.43 -17.29
C ILE A 69 -3.95 2.84 -17.30
N VAL A 70 -4.15 3.40 -16.10
CA VAL A 70 -4.70 4.75 -15.90
C VAL A 70 -3.63 5.65 -15.30
N ALA A 71 -3.28 6.73 -15.99
CA ALA A 71 -2.33 7.73 -15.53
C ALA A 71 -3.04 9.01 -15.05
N ASP A 72 -2.58 9.55 -13.93
CA ASP A 72 -3.03 10.83 -13.36
C ASP A 72 -2.61 12.00 -14.26
N GLY A 73 -3.58 12.55 -14.98
CA GLY A 73 -3.42 13.67 -15.91
C GLY A 73 -2.99 14.97 -15.25
N ASP A 74 -3.39 15.22 -14.00
CA ASP A 74 -2.99 16.42 -13.27
C ASP A 74 -1.51 16.35 -12.89
N GLU A 75 -1.03 15.17 -12.46
CA GLU A 75 0.39 14.96 -12.17
C GLU A 75 1.24 14.84 -13.44
N LEU A 76 0.71 14.25 -14.53
CA LEU A 76 1.36 14.29 -15.84
C LEU A 76 1.58 15.73 -16.32
N GLN A 77 0.59 16.61 -16.12
CA GLN A 77 0.73 18.03 -16.42
C GLN A 77 1.79 18.69 -15.54
N LEU A 78 1.76 18.41 -14.23
CA LEU A 78 2.75 18.93 -13.28
C LEU A 78 4.18 18.53 -13.64
N HIS A 79 4.39 17.30 -14.12
CA HIS A 79 5.70 16.79 -14.54
C HIS A 79 6.09 17.18 -15.98
N GLY A 80 5.22 17.87 -16.73
CA GLY A 80 5.47 18.22 -18.13
C GLY A 80 5.49 17.01 -19.08
N LEU A 81 4.80 15.93 -18.71
CA LEU A 81 4.71 14.69 -19.48
C LEU A 81 3.40 14.55 -20.26
N LEU A 82 2.38 15.38 -19.97
CA LEU A 82 1.04 15.25 -20.53
C LEU A 82 1.02 15.21 -22.08
N ASP A 83 1.80 16.09 -22.72
CA ASP A 83 1.83 16.18 -24.19
C ASP A 83 2.34 14.90 -24.88
N LEU A 84 3.08 14.05 -24.17
CA LEU A 84 3.55 12.76 -24.67
C LEU A 84 2.41 11.74 -24.84
N PHE A 85 1.26 11.98 -24.20
CA PHE A 85 0.12 11.06 -24.15
C PHE A 85 -1.16 11.65 -24.78
N VAL A 86 -1.20 12.96 -25.05
CA VAL A 86 -2.34 13.64 -25.70
C VAL A 86 -2.36 13.41 -27.22
N THR A 87 -1.23 13.02 -27.83
CA THR A 87 -1.12 12.75 -29.26
C THR A 87 -1.05 11.24 -29.53
N ASP A 88 -2.13 10.70 -30.09
CA ASP A 88 -2.31 9.35 -30.65
C ASP A 88 -2.39 8.14 -29.71
N GLY A 89 -3.53 7.43 -29.80
CA GLY A 89 -3.63 5.97 -29.64
C GLY A 89 -2.93 5.38 -28.42
N SER A 90 -2.86 6.13 -27.31
CA SER A 90 -2.05 5.76 -26.18
C SER A 90 -2.60 4.48 -25.54
N TRP A 91 -1.72 3.52 -25.32
CA TRP A 91 -1.97 2.30 -24.55
C TRP A 91 -2.16 2.59 -23.04
N VAL A 92 -2.24 3.87 -22.68
CA VAL A 92 -2.51 4.42 -21.35
C VAL A 92 -3.74 5.30 -21.44
N THR A 93 -4.71 5.08 -20.56
CA THR A 93 -5.83 5.99 -20.32
C THR A 93 -5.36 7.14 -19.44
N VAL A 94 -5.57 8.39 -19.87
CA VAL A 94 -5.29 9.57 -19.03
C VAL A 94 -6.58 10.02 -18.35
N SER A 95 -6.57 10.12 -17.02
CA SER A 95 -7.71 10.59 -16.21
C SER A 95 -7.27 11.78 -15.35
N GLY A 96 -8.08 12.83 -15.25
CA GLY A 96 -7.66 14.15 -14.78
C GLY A 96 -7.26 15.08 -15.93
N SER A 97 -6.78 16.29 -15.62
CA SER A 97 -6.74 17.49 -16.48
C SER A 97 -8.13 18.04 -16.82
N GLU A 98 -8.25 19.32 -17.20
CA GLU A 98 -9.53 20.04 -17.46
C GLU A 98 -10.51 19.34 -18.43
N ARG A 99 -10.11 18.24 -19.06
CA ARG A 99 -10.82 17.53 -20.14
C ARG A 99 -11.35 16.14 -19.77
N HIS A 100 -10.96 15.56 -18.64
CA HIS A 100 -11.33 14.17 -18.28
C HIS A 100 -11.87 14.06 -16.87
N ASP A 101 -12.56 12.94 -16.58
CA ASP A 101 -13.02 12.62 -15.23
C ASP A 101 -11.83 12.62 -14.24
N PRO A 102 -11.98 13.13 -13.01
CA PRO A 102 -10.88 13.21 -12.05
C PRO A 102 -10.29 11.83 -11.73
N PHE A 103 -8.96 11.71 -11.75
CA PHE A 103 -8.21 10.47 -11.48
C PHE A 103 -8.70 9.73 -10.22
N TRP A 104 -8.80 10.46 -9.11
CA TRP A 104 -9.19 9.88 -7.82
C TRP A 104 -10.65 9.41 -7.80
N ASN A 105 -11.54 10.02 -8.61
CA ASN A 105 -12.92 9.55 -8.76
C ASN A 105 -12.97 8.23 -9.55
N ALA A 106 -12.16 8.11 -10.62
CA ALA A 106 -12.04 6.87 -11.37
C ALA A 106 -11.52 5.74 -10.47
N LEU A 107 -10.46 5.99 -9.68
CA LEU A 107 -9.95 5.01 -8.71
C LEU A 107 -11.02 4.57 -7.71
N VAL A 108 -11.73 5.51 -7.08
CA VAL A 108 -12.78 5.19 -6.10
C VAL A 108 -13.94 4.43 -6.74
N SER A 109 -14.33 4.77 -7.97
CA SER A 109 -15.37 4.06 -8.72
C SER A 109 -14.97 2.61 -9.03
N THR A 110 -13.72 2.39 -9.47
CA THR A 110 -13.18 1.05 -9.73
C THR A 110 -13.13 0.22 -8.44
N LEU A 111 -12.67 0.81 -7.33
CA LEU A 111 -12.66 0.15 -6.02
C LEU A 111 -14.07 -0.18 -5.53
N ALA A 112 -15.04 0.73 -5.65
CA ALA A 112 -16.43 0.48 -5.24
C ALA A 112 -17.09 -0.63 -6.08
N THR A 113 -16.72 -0.72 -7.36
CA THR A 113 -17.17 -1.79 -8.26
C THR A 113 -16.59 -3.14 -7.85
N GLY A 114 -15.28 -3.21 -7.61
CA GLY A 114 -14.59 -4.43 -7.22
C GLY A 114 -15.01 -4.91 -5.82
N TRP A 115 -15.06 -4.00 -4.85
CA TRP A 115 -15.49 -4.24 -3.48
C TRP A 115 -16.99 -4.00 -3.32
N ASN A 116 -17.79 -4.72 -4.12
CA ASN A 116 -19.22 -4.51 -4.22
C ASN A 116 -19.92 -4.50 -2.84
N GLY A 117 -20.74 -3.47 -2.61
CA GLY A 117 -21.46 -3.28 -1.34
C GLY A 117 -20.62 -2.65 -0.22
N THR A 118 -19.37 -2.26 -0.49
CA THR A 118 -18.57 -1.49 0.47
C THR A 118 -19.29 -0.18 0.85
N LYS A 119 -19.17 0.19 2.12
CA LYS A 119 -19.66 1.46 2.65
C LYS A 119 -18.52 2.43 2.96
N ARG A 120 -17.27 1.99 2.83
CA ARG A 120 -16.09 2.71 3.31
C ARG A 120 -14.89 2.42 2.42
N ALA A 121 -13.90 3.30 2.48
CA ALA A 121 -12.63 3.07 1.83
C ALA A 121 -11.54 3.77 2.63
N ALA A 122 -10.41 3.10 2.80
CA ALA A 122 -9.35 3.54 3.70
C ALA A 122 -8.03 3.79 2.98
N PHE A 123 -7.26 4.75 3.49
CA PHE A 123 -5.88 4.97 3.10
C PHE A 123 -4.95 4.63 4.28
N LEU A 124 -4.06 3.66 4.10
CA LEU A 124 -2.92 3.41 4.98
C LEU A 124 -1.79 4.36 4.57
N LEU A 125 -1.52 5.35 5.42
CA LEU A 125 -0.46 6.33 5.19
C LEU A 125 0.76 5.94 6.00
N CYS A 126 1.86 5.62 5.31
CA CYS A 126 3.15 5.33 5.94
C CYS A 126 4.12 6.52 5.89
N ASP A 127 3.87 7.48 5.00
CA ASP A 127 4.77 8.60 4.69
C ASP A 127 4.38 9.91 5.37
N GLY A 128 5.40 10.64 5.84
CA GLY A 128 5.22 11.97 6.41
C GLY A 128 4.88 13.04 5.37
N PRO A 129 4.26 14.15 5.77
CA PRO A 129 3.91 15.23 4.86
C PRO A 129 5.15 16.02 4.42
N TYR A 130 5.04 16.70 3.27
CA TYR A 130 5.93 17.77 2.78
C TYR A 130 7.30 17.38 2.24
N MET A 131 7.79 16.16 2.51
CA MET A 131 8.96 15.62 1.79
C MET A 131 8.57 14.94 0.47
N ASN A 132 7.30 14.52 0.35
CA ASN A 132 6.72 13.97 -0.86
C ASN A 132 5.22 14.34 -0.94
N ARG A 133 4.59 14.02 -2.08
CA ARG A 133 3.19 14.33 -2.37
C ARG A 133 2.21 13.24 -1.90
N ILE A 134 2.67 12.17 -1.26
CA ILE A 134 1.80 11.05 -0.85
C ILE A 134 0.66 11.51 0.06
N THR A 135 0.93 12.47 0.94
CA THR A 135 -0.11 13.06 1.80
C THR A 135 -1.15 13.88 1.04
N VAL A 136 -0.78 14.51 -0.08
CA VAL A 136 -1.71 15.17 -1.02
C VAL A 136 -2.55 14.13 -1.76
N TYR A 137 -1.95 13.00 -2.16
CA TYR A 137 -2.67 11.90 -2.80
C TYR A 137 -3.69 11.27 -1.84
N MET A 138 -3.31 11.12 -0.57
CA MET A 138 -4.21 10.69 0.51
C MET A 138 -5.40 11.65 0.66
N THR A 139 -5.19 12.97 0.73
CA THR A 139 -6.31 13.93 0.88
C THR A 139 -7.23 13.90 -0.34
N ARG A 140 -6.68 13.81 -1.55
CA ARG A 140 -7.46 13.69 -2.80
C ARG A 140 -8.30 12.41 -2.81
N PHE A 141 -7.70 11.27 -2.45
CA PHE A 141 -8.44 10.01 -2.30
C PHE A 141 -9.58 10.13 -1.30
N LEU A 142 -9.32 10.61 -0.07
CA LEU A 142 -10.36 10.73 0.96
C LEU A 142 -11.50 11.69 0.55
N ARG A 143 -11.20 12.78 -0.15
CA ARG A 143 -12.21 13.67 -0.76
C ARG A 143 -13.06 12.91 -1.78
N SER A 144 -12.45 12.14 -2.67
CA SER A 144 -13.19 11.32 -3.66
C SER A 144 -14.02 10.21 -3.00
N VAL A 145 -13.54 9.60 -1.91
CA VAL A 145 -14.31 8.63 -1.11
C VAL A 145 -15.56 9.28 -0.52
N GLN A 146 -15.41 10.47 0.07
CA GLN A 146 -16.53 11.22 0.62
C GLN A 146 -17.52 11.66 -0.48
N ALA A 147 -17.02 12.15 -1.62
CA ALA A 147 -17.84 12.54 -2.77
C ALA A 147 -18.62 11.35 -3.37
N ALA A 148 -18.07 10.14 -3.33
CA ALA A 148 -18.74 8.91 -3.71
C ALA A 148 -19.77 8.42 -2.67
N GLY A 149 -19.97 9.15 -1.57
CA GLY A 149 -20.92 8.81 -0.51
C GLY A 149 -20.45 7.66 0.40
N LEU A 150 -19.17 7.32 0.37
CA LEU A 150 -18.55 6.33 1.24
C LEU A 150 -18.02 6.99 2.52
N HIS A 151 -17.79 6.18 3.56
CA HIS A 151 -17.12 6.62 4.79
C HIS A 151 -15.59 6.67 4.55
N PRO A 152 -14.95 7.85 4.65
CA PRO A 152 -13.50 7.96 4.51
C PRO A 152 -12.79 7.48 5.77
N GLU A 153 -11.72 6.68 5.61
CA GLU A 153 -10.89 6.21 6.72
C GLU A 153 -9.41 6.47 6.45
N LEU A 154 -8.67 6.86 7.48
CA LEU A 154 -7.24 7.17 7.42
C LEU A 154 -6.52 6.40 8.52
N TYR A 155 -5.54 5.59 8.14
CA TYR A 155 -4.70 4.83 9.05
C TYR A 155 -3.28 5.36 8.95
N SER A 156 -2.87 6.23 9.88
CA SER A 156 -1.52 6.78 9.92
C SER A 156 -0.58 5.84 10.66
N TYR A 157 0.45 5.36 9.97
CA TYR A 157 1.46 4.42 10.45
C TYR A 157 2.86 4.91 10.05
N LEU A 158 3.92 4.43 10.70
CA LEU A 158 5.30 4.93 10.49
C LEU A 158 5.36 6.47 10.51
N ASP A 159 5.94 7.11 9.49
CA ASP A 159 6.04 8.57 9.36
C ASP A 159 4.70 9.23 9.01
N GLY A 160 3.70 8.46 8.58
CA GLY A 160 2.34 8.94 8.33
C GLY A 160 1.72 9.64 9.53
N VAL A 161 2.14 9.31 10.76
CA VAL A 161 1.68 9.99 11.97
C VAL A 161 2.06 11.47 12.01
N HIS A 162 3.06 11.93 11.26
CA HIS A 162 3.40 13.36 11.20
C HIS A 162 2.26 14.23 10.64
N THR A 163 1.30 13.64 9.92
CA THR A 163 0.12 14.36 9.42
C THR A 163 -0.79 14.90 10.51
N LEU A 164 -0.74 14.31 11.72
CA LEU A 164 -1.55 14.76 12.85
C LEU A 164 -0.99 16.03 13.52
N HIS A 165 0.23 16.47 13.17
CA HIS A 165 0.84 17.62 13.84
C HIS A 165 -0.03 18.88 13.71
N ASN A 166 -0.38 19.52 14.82
CA ASN A 166 -1.04 20.82 14.79
C ASN A 166 -0.04 21.94 14.48
N GLY A 167 -0.52 23.04 13.90
CA GLY A 167 0.35 24.18 13.58
C GLY A 167 1.24 24.00 12.35
N GLN A 168 0.97 23.02 11.47
CA GLN A 168 1.61 22.91 10.16
C GLN A 168 1.52 24.25 9.40
N ARG A 169 2.64 24.69 8.81
CA ARG A 169 2.77 25.93 8.01
C ARG A 169 3.60 25.70 6.74
N PRO A 170 3.16 24.81 5.83
CA PRO A 170 3.89 24.60 4.57
C PRO A 170 3.86 25.86 3.70
N SER A 171 4.93 26.08 2.94
CA SER A 171 5.01 27.13 1.90
C SER A 171 4.73 26.58 0.50
N GLU A 172 5.22 25.37 0.22
CA GLU A 172 5.19 24.75 -1.13
C GLU A 172 4.02 23.77 -1.33
N PHE A 173 3.29 23.41 -0.26
CA PHE A 173 2.26 22.37 -0.28
C PHE A 173 0.97 22.84 0.38
N GLU A 174 -0.15 22.17 0.05
CA GLU A 174 -1.41 22.38 0.79
C GLU A 174 -1.24 21.98 2.26
N ASN A 175 -1.96 22.65 3.16
CA ASN A 175 -1.91 22.31 4.57
C ASN A 175 -2.69 21.00 4.80
N ILE A 176 -1.96 19.92 5.09
CA ILE A 176 -2.53 18.58 5.23
C ILE A 176 -3.44 18.49 6.45
N GLY A 177 -3.04 19.05 7.60
CA GLY A 177 -3.87 19.10 8.80
C GLY A 177 -5.22 19.80 8.57
N ARG A 178 -5.21 20.95 7.87
CA ARG A 178 -6.47 21.64 7.49
C ARG A 178 -7.30 20.82 6.53
N SER A 179 -6.68 20.18 5.55
CA SER A 179 -7.38 19.33 4.58
C SER A 179 -8.09 18.16 5.27
N ILE A 180 -7.46 17.53 6.27
CA ILE A 180 -8.07 16.47 7.08
C ILE A 180 -9.26 17.00 7.87
N ALA A 181 -9.12 18.18 8.50
CA ALA A 181 -10.22 18.84 9.22
C ALA A 181 -11.41 19.13 8.30
N ASP A 182 -11.16 19.67 7.10
CA ASP A 182 -12.20 19.98 6.11
C ASP A 182 -12.93 18.71 5.62
N ILE A 183 -12.18 17.62 5.37
CA ILE A 183 -12.76 16.33 4.98
C ILE A 183 -13.61 15.75 6.10
N SER A 184 -13.12 15.80 7.34
CA SER A 184 -13.85 15.33 8.53
C SER A 184 -15.17 16.08 8.70
N ALA A 185 -15.12 17.42 8.69
CA ALA A 185 -16.30 18.27 8.81
C ALA A 185 -17.31 18.02 7.69
N SER A 186 -16.83 17.91 6.44
CA SER A 186 -17.68 17.63 5.27
C SER A 186 -18.33 16.25 5.34
N ALA A 187 -17.61 15.23 5.82
CA ALA A 187 -18.15 13.89 6.03
C ALA A 187 -19.26 13.89 7.09
N VAL A 188 -19.03 14.55 8.23
CA VAL A 188 -20.02 14.69 9.31
C VAL A 188 -21.28 15.42 8.84
N GLN A 189 -21.13 16.53 8.10
CA GLN A 189 -22.26 17.26 7.51
C GLN A 189 -23.09 16.41 6.55
N ALA A 190 -22.45 15.49 5.82
CA ALA A 190 -23.11 14.54 4.93
C ALA A 190 -23.70 13.30 5.66
N GLY A 191 -23.72 13.30 7.00
CA GLY A 191 -24.21 12.18 7.81
C GLY A 191 -23.31 10.94 7.75
N LYS A 192 -22.03 11.12 7.41
CA LYS A 192 -21.01 10.08 7.42
C LYS A 192 -20.18 10.16 8.69
N ASP A 193 -19.57 9.03 9.03
CA ASP A 193 -18.67 8.90 10.18
C ASP A 193 -17.24 8.69 9.64
N PRO A 194 -16.40 9.74 9.59
CA PRO A 194 -15.00 9.61 9.21
C PRO A 194 -14.21 8.91 10.32
N TRP A 195 -13.36 7.95 9.95
CA TRP A 195 -12.53 7.23 10.93
C TRP A 195 -11.05 7.48 10.67
N PHE A 196 -10.47 8.43 11.38
CA PHE A 196 -9.05 8.79 11.23
C PHE A 196 -8.28 8.44 12.49
N ALA A 197 -7.22 7.64 12.33
CA ALA A 197 -6.42 7.17 13.43
C ALA A 197 -4.92 7.19 13.14
N ALA A 198 -4.14 7.38 14.19
CA ALA A 198 -2.68 7.26 14.17
C ALA A 198 -2.21 6.17 15.13
N CYS A 199 -1.30 5.33 14.67
CA CYS A 199 -0.72 4.26 15.50
C CYS A 199 -0.01 4.85 16.73
N SER A 200 -0.45 4.46 17.92
CA SER A 200 0.05 5.00 19.20
C SER A 200 1.54 4.76 19.40
N ARG A 201 2.07 3.62 18.97
CA ARG A 201 3.52 3.34 19.03
C ARG A 201 4.31 4.31 18.16
N CYS A 202 3.90 4.51 16.91
CA CYS A 202 4.56 5.43 15.97
C CYS A 202 4.43 6.88 16.45
N ALA A 203 3.23 7.28 16.90
CA ALA A 203 2.95 8.59 17.45
C ALA A 203 3.81 8.88 18.70
N THR A 204 3.94 7.92 19.61
CA THR A 204 4.80 8.05 20.80
C THR A 204 6.27 8.22 20.40
N ALA A 205 6.77 7.39 19.47
CA ALA A 205 8.14 7.46 19.00
C ALA A 205 8.49 8.81 18.33
N ARG A 206 7.49 9.46 17.71
CA ARG A 206 7.63 10.77 17.04
C ARG A 206 7.21 11.97 17.91
N GLY A 207 6.88 11.74 19.18
CA GLY A 207 6.61 12.78 20.16
C GLY A 207 5.19 13.34 20.17
N TYR A 208 4.22 12.65 19.56
CA TYR A 208 2.81 13.05 19.51
C TYR A 208 1.95 12.49 20.63
N TYR A 209 2.50 11.58 21.43
CA TYR A 209 1.85 11.01 22.60
C TYR A 209 2.85 11.05 23.75
N GLN A 210 2.62 11.94 24.71
CA GLN A 210 3.60 12.31 25.74
C GLN A 210 3.00 12.19 27.13
N MET A 211 3.84 11.84 28.11
CA MET A 211 3.44 11.84 29.52
C MET A 211 3.12 13.27 29.96
N ASN A 212 1.89 13.53 30.36
CA ASN A 212 1.51 14.80 30.97
C ASN A 212 1.98 14.81 32.43
N PRO A 213 2.89 15.71 32.83
CA PRO A 213 3.43 15.74 34.20
C PRO A 213 2.37 16.05 35.27
N GLY A 214 1.28 16.72 34.90
CA GLY A 214 0.20 17.09 35.81
C GLY A 214 -0.80 15.96 36.07
N THR A 215 -1.03 15.08 35.08
CA THR A 215 -1.99 13.97 35.20
C THR A 215 -1.30 12.63 35.45
N GLY A 216 -0.01 12.50 35.08
CA GLY A 216 0.74 11.24 35.14
C GLY A 216 0.32 10.23 34.07
N PHE A 217 -0.49 10.64 33.09
CA PHE A 217 -0.94 9.81 31.98
C PHE A 217 -0.32 10.29 30.66
N CYS A 218 -0.12 9.36 29.72
CA CYS A 218 0.23 9.74 28.35
C CYS A 218 -0.99 10.32 27.65
N GLU A 219 -0.81 11.48 27.02
CA GLU A 219 -1.87 12.23 26.34
C GLU A 219 -1.38 12.71 24.96
N PRO A 220 -2.29 12.91 23.98
CA PRO A 220 -1.93 13.51 22.71
C PRO A 220 -1.31 14.90 22.89
N ALA A 221 -0.21 15.17 22.18
CA ALA A 221 0.49 16.44 22.23
C ALA A 221 0.77 16.97 20.81
N SER A 222 0.57 18.27 20.61
CA SER A 222 0.75 18.93 19.31
C SER A 222 0.00 18.22 18.18
N ALA A 223 -1.21 17.74 18.46
CA ALA A 223 -2.06 16.98 17.56
C ALA A 223 -3.29 17.78 17.14
N ILE A 224 -3.80 17.54 15.93
CA ILE A 224 -5.15 17.95 15.51
C ILE A 224 -6.18 17.00 16.14
N ASP A 225 -7.39 17.48 16.37
CA ASP A 225 -8.44 16.72 17.07
C ASP A 225 -9.05 15.61 16.20
N GLU A 226 -8.96 15.74 14.87
CA GLU A 226 -9.62 14.84 13.94
C GLU A 226 -8.93 13.48 13.81
N ILE A 227 -7.64 13.36 14.15
CA ILE A 227 -6.91 12.09 14.14
C ILE A 227 -6.76 11.58 15.57
N VAL A 228 -7.42 10.45 15.86
CA VAL A 228 -7.34 9.82 17.18
C VAL A 228 -6.12 8.90 17.26
N ILE A 229 -5.26 9.09 18.26
CA ILE A 229 -4.14 8.18 18.51
C ILE A 229 -4.68 6.87 19.12
N ARG A 230 -4.42 5.74 18.45
CA ARG A 230 -4.97 4.41 18.81
C ARG A 230 -3.92 3.30 18.74
N PRO A 231 -4.02 2.24 19.55
CA PRO A 231 -3.22 1.03 19.38
C PRO A 231 -3.33 0.46 17.96
N LEU A 232 -2.24 -0.12 17.45
CA LEU A 232 -2.23 -0.75 16.12
C LEU A 232 -3.32 -1.82 15.97
N LYS A 233 -3.63 -2.55 17.05
CA LYS A 233 -4.72 -3.54 17.09
C LYS A 233 -6.08 -2.94 16.72
N GLU A 234 -6.40 -1.72 17.16
CA GLU A 234 -7.67 -1.07 16.78
C GLU A 234 -7.72 -0.72 15.30
N ILE A 235 -6.58 -0.29 14.72
CA ILE A 235 -6.46 -0.06 13.27
C ILE A 235 -6.63 -1.38 12.51
N LEU A 236 -5.96 -2.45 12.95
CA LEU A 236 -6.03 -3.78 12.32
C LEU A 236 -7.40 -4.43 12.43
N SER A 237 -8.17 -4.13 13.48
CA SER A 237 -9.57 -4.57 13.55
C SER A 237 -10.38 -4.11 12.33
N ARG A 238 -10.02 -2.99 11.71
CA ARG A 238 -10.62 -2.52 10.46
C ARG A 238 -10.21 -3.38 9.26
N PHE A 239 -8.98 -3.89 9.24
CA PHE A 239 -8.49 -4.74 8.15
C PHE A 239 -9.30 -6.03 8.02
N SER A 240 -9.92 -6.52 9.10
CA SER A 240 -10.84 -7.67 9.04
C SER A 240 -12.10 -7.42 8.19
N GLY A 241 -12.50 -6.16 8.01
CA GLY A 241 -13.72 -5.80 7.29
C GLY A 241 -13.58 -5.91 5.76
N HIS A 242 -14.68 -6.18 5.06
CA HIS A 242 -14.70 -6.25 3.60
C HIS A 242 -14.82 -4.85 2.97
N HIS A 243 -13.70 -4.18 2.78
CA HIS A 243 -13.61 -2.87 2.13
C HIS A 243 -12.19 -2.60 1.58
N PRO A 244 -12.02 -1.71 0.59
CA PRO A 244 -10.71 -1.37 0.07
C PRO A 244 -9.88 -0.61 1.11
N ILE A 245 -8.62 -1.03 1.27
CA ILE A 245 -7.59 -0.33 2.02
C ILE A 245 -6.41 -0.18 1.06
N ILE A 246 -6.10 1.06 0.68
CA ILE A 246 -5.02 1.38 -0.25
C ILE A 246 -3.84 2.05 0.47
N SER A 247 -2.67 2.10 -0.17
CA SER A 247 -1.47 2.80 0.28
C SER A 247 -0.81 3.49 -0.93
N HIS A 248 0.31 4.19 -0.74
CA HIS A 248 1.08 4.80 -1.83
C HIS A 248 1.56 3.78 -2.88
N ALA A 249 1.79 2.54 -2.47
CA ALA A 249 2.06 1.40 -3.33
C ALA A 249 1.26 0.23 -2.80
N CYS A 250 0.27 -0.23 -3.57
CA CYS A 250 -0.61 -1.32 -3.15
C CYS A 250 -1.32 -2.01 -4.32
N GLY A 251 -1.92 -3.16 -4.02
CA GLY A 251 -2.81 -3.88 -4.89
C GLY A 251 -3.98 -4.50 -4.11
N GLY A 252 -5.05 -4.82 -4.81
CA GLY A 252 -6.19 -5.56 -4.26
C GLY A 252 -6.78 -6.48 -5.31
N ILE A 253 -7.13 -7.70 -4.90
CA ILE A 253 -7.76 -8.71 -5.76
C ILE A 253 -9.03 -9.19 -5.06
N VAL A 254 -10.17 -9.04 -5.72
CA VAL A 254 -11.49 -9.36 -5.17
C VAL A 254 -12.21 -10.33 -6.09
N ALA A 255 -12.54 -11.53 -5.60
CA ALA A 255 -13.29 -12.52 -6.35
C ALA A 255 -14.75 -12.07 -6.59
N ASP A 256 -15.36 -12.52 -7.69
CA ASP A 256 -16.78 -12.21 -7.98
C ASP A 256 -17.72 -12.88 -6.96
N LYS A 257 -18.89 -12.24 -6.79
CA LYS A 257 -20.08 -12.66 -6.06
C LYS A 257 -20.09 -14.13 -5.62
N GLY A 258 -20.09 -14.34 -4.31
CA GLY A 258 -20.28 -15.67 -3.70
C GLY A 258 -19.18 -16.08 -2.73
N ALA A 259 -18.12 -15.28 -2.65
CA ALA A 259 -17.30 -15.25 -1.46
C ALA A 259 -18.16 -14.85 -0.26
N GLY A 260 -18.25 -15.71 0.76
CA GLY A 260 -18.77 -15.27 2.05
C GLY A 260 -17.98 -14.05 2.52
N MET A 261 -18.49 -13.33 3.52
CA MET A 261 -17.73 -12.26 4.19
C MET A 261 -16.57 -12.87 4.99
N THR A 262 -15.63 -13.51 4.30
CA THR A 262 -14.38 -14.02 4.87
C THR A 262 -13.44 -12.84 5.07
N ILE A 263 -12.62 -12.94 6.11
CA ILE A 263 -11.59 -11.96 6.42
C ILE A 263 -10.66 -11.87 5.21
N PRO A 264 -10.47 -10.69 4.59
CA PRO A 264 -9.56 -10.57 3.47
C PRO A 264 -8.13 -10.85 3.93
N ARG A 265 -7.38 -11.62 3.15
CA ARG A 265 -5.97 -11.91 3.43
C ARG A 265 -5.09 -10.68 3.16
N LEU A 266 -3.97 -10.61 3.86
CA LEU A 266 -2.97 -9.57 3.72
C LEU A 266 -1.67 -10.16 3.15
N VAL A 267 -1.16 -9.56 2.08
CA VAL A 267 0.17 -9.85 1.53
C VAL A 267 1.04 -8.61 1.72
N VAL A 268 2.08 -8.75 2.53
CA VAL A 268 3.05 -7.70 2.80
C VAL A 268 4.31 -7.98 2.00
N PHE A 269 4.59 -7.15 1.01
CA PHE A 269 5.86 -7.20 0.28
C PHE A 269 6.89 -6.37 1.04
N ILE A 270 7.97 -7.01 1.46
CA ILE A 270 9.15 -6.32 1.96
C ILE A 270 10.06 -6.09 0.77
N THR A 271 10.19 -4.83 0.36
CA THR A 271 10.90 -4.38 -0.84
C THR A 271 12.14 -3.54 -0.53
N HIS A 272 12.21 -2.95 0.68
CA HIS A 272 13.34 -2.15 1.15
C HIS A 272 14.34 -2.98 1.98
N PRO A 273 15.64 -2.58 1.98
CA PRO A 273 16.66 -3.20 2.80
C PRO A 273 16.45 -2.88 4.30
N PRO A 274 16.93 -3.74 5.21
CA PRO A 274 16.76 -3.53 6.65
C PRO A 274 17.61 -2.37 7.19
N TYR A 275 17.21 -1.83 8.35
CA TYR A 275 17.94 -0.93 9.25
C TYR A 275 18.13 0.54 8.84
N CYS A 276 18.27 0.88 7.56
CA CYS A 276 18.43 2.28 7.15
C CYS A 276 17.13 3.09 7.29
N LEU A 277 15.99 2.43 7.09
CA LEU A 277 14.65 3.01 7.18
C LEU A 277 13.74 2.08 8.00
N GLU A 278 12.64 2.61 8.55
CA GLU A 278 11.70 1.82 9.34
C GLU A 278 10.79 0.91 8.50
N TRP A 279 10.87 0.99 7.17
CA TRP A 279 10.05 0.26 6.19
C TRP A 279 9.98 -1.26 6.43
N THR A 280 11.13 -1.96 6.40
CA THR A 280 11.19 -3.41 6.64
C THR A 280 10.61 -3.78 8.01
N PHE A 281 11.03 -3.06 9.06
CA PHE A 281 10.59 -3.32 10.42
C PHE A 281 9.09 -3.04 10.61
N GLY A 282 8.58 -1.99 9.98
CA GLY A 282 7.18 -1.59 9.97
C GLY A 282 6.30 -2.61 9.26
N GLY A 283 6.72 -3.07 8.08
CA GLY A 283 6.02 -4.11 7.33
C GLY A 283 5.92 -5.41 8.13
N LEU A 284 7.03 -5.86 8.73
CA LEU A 284 7.04 -7.04 9.60
C LEU A 284 6.17 -6.87 10.85
N SER A 285 6.20 -5.69 11.48
CA SER A 285 5.38 -5.39 12.66
C SER A 285 3.89 -5.37 12.33
N LEU A 286 3.51 -4.79 11.19
CA LEU A 286 2.13 -4.78 10.70
C LEU A 286 1.67 -6.21 10.40
N ALA A 287 2.49 -7.00 9.69
CA ALA A 287 2.18 -8.37 9.32
C ALA A 287 1.98 -9.27 10.55
N LEU A 288 2.90 -9.22 11.51
CA LEU A 288 2.79 -9.97 12.75
C LEU A 288 1.53 -9.58 13.52
N ALA A 289 1.27 -8.28 13.68
CA ALA A 289 0.09 -7.81 14.40
C ALA A 289 -1.22 -8.19 13.68
N ALA A 290 -1.23 -8.21 12.35
CA ALA A 290 -2.38 -8.65 11.56
C ALA A 290 -2.66 -10.15 11.76
N ALA A 291 -1.63 -11.00 11.67
CA ALA A 291 -1.74 -12.43 11.92
C ALA A 291 -2.23 -12.74 13.34
N MET A 292 -1.69 -12.04 14.34
CA MET A 292 -2.13 -12.18 15.74
C MET A 292 -3.59 -11.76 15.97
N ASP A 293 -4.18 -10.96 15.08
CA ASP A 293 -5.60 -10.56 15.11
C ASP A 293 -6.47 -11.45 14.20
N GLY A 294 -5.94 -12.57 13.72
CA GLY A 294 -6.66 -13.58 12.92
C GLY A 294 -6.81 -13.21 11.45
N ILE A 295 -5.97 -12.32 10.92
CA ILE A 295 -5.93 -11.99 9.50
C ILE A 295 -4.89 -12.89 8.82
N PRO A 296 -5.29 -13.76 7.86
CA PRO A 296 -4.35 -14.57 7.10
C PRO A 296 -3.33 -13.68 6.41
N THR A 297 -2.06 -13.81 6.78
CA THR A 297 -1.00 -12.89 6.39
C THR A 297 0.19 -13.62 5.79
N THR A 298 0.62 -13.20 4.61
CA THR A 298 1.85 -13.67 3.97
C THR A 298 2.83 -12.50 3.83
N VAL A 299 4.06 -12.70 4.29
CA VAL A 299 5.17 -11.78 4.09
C VAL A 299 6.06 -12.32 2.97
N ILE A 300 6.34 -11.49 1.97
CA ILE A 300 7.19 -11.84 0.83
C ILE A 300 8.40 -10.91 0.80
N PHE A 301 9.59 -11.46 1.04
CA PHE A 301 10.85 -10.76 0.83
C PHE A 301 11.20 -10.77 -0.66
N ILE A 302 11.22 -9.60 -1.29
CA ILE A 302 11.44 -9.40 -2.73
C ILE A 302 12.25 -8.12 -2.96
N GLU A 303 12.78 -7.90 -4.15
CA GLU A 303 13.59 -6.71 -4.46
C GLU A 303 14.74 -6.57 -3.44
N GLU A 304 14.95 -5.42 -2.82
CA GLU A 304 16.00 -5.24 -1.81
C GLU A 304 15.62 -5.82 -0.44
N GLY A 305 14.35 -6.18 -0.23
CA GLY A 305 13.89 -6.81 1.00
C GLY A 305 14.53 -8.17 1.26
N VAL A 306 15.05 -8.85 0.24
CA VAL A 306 15.78 -10.12 0.41
C VAL A 306 17.03 -9.96 1.29
N TYR A 307 17.60 -8.75 1.38
CA TYR A 307 18.75 -8.49 2.27
C TYR A 307 18.39 -8.66 3.75
N ALA A 308 17.12 -8.71 4.14
CA ALA A 308 16.70 -9.06 5.49
C ALA A 308 17.12 -10.50 5.89
N LEU A 309 17.32 -11.39 4.93
CA LEU A 309 17.54 -12.83 5.14
C LEU A 309 18.99 -13.28 4.90
N VAL A 310 19.92 -12.35 4.67
CA VAL A 310 21.29 -12.67 4.22
C VAL A 310 22.30 -12.42 5.33
N GLY A 311 23.31 -13.28 5.44
CA GLY A 311 24.37 -13.14 6.44
C GLY A 311 23.86 -13.24 7.88
N ASN A 312 24.66 -12.74 8.82
CA ASN A 312 24.32 -12.68 10.24
C ASN A 312 24.26 -11.21 10.69
N HIS A 313 23.05 -10.72 10.96
CA HIS A 313 22.84 -9.35 11.40
C HIS A 313 23.18 -9.21 12.88
N VAL A 314 24.11 -8.30 13.20
CA VAL A 314 24.51 -7.97 14.57
C VAL A 314 24.21 -6.50 14.82
N VAL A 315 23.27 -6.22 15.71
CA VAL A 315 22.98 -4.85 16.14
C VAL A 315 24.02 -4.44 17.19
N PRO A 316 24.74 -3.31 17.01
CA PRO A 316 25.68 -2.82 18.00
C PRO A 316 25.01 -2.59 19.37
N PRO A 317 25.68 -2.89 20.51
CA PRO A 317 25.04 -2.81 21.83
C PRO A 317 24.51 -1.43 22.25
N LYS A 318 24.96 -0.36 21.58
CA LYS A 318 24.52 1.02 21.86
C LYS A 318 23.34 1.44 20.98
N ASP A 319 23.02 0.67 19.95
CA ASP A 319 21.97 1.00 19.00
C ASP A 319 20.63 0.48 19.54
N LYS A 320 19.60 1.31 19.44
CA LYS A 320 18.23 0.98 19.89
C LYS A 320 17.39 0.42 18.73
N VAL A 321 17.99 -0.41 17.90
CA VAL A 321 17.35 -0.99 16.72
C VAL A 321 17.02 -2.47 17.01
N PHE A 322 15.85 -2.93 16.57
CA PHE A 322 15.51 -4.34 16.67
C PHE A 322 16.27 -5.13 15.60
N ASN A 323 16.83 -6.28 15.98
CA ASN A 323 17.40 -7.20 15.01
C ASN A 323 16.27 -7.81 14.18
N VAL A 324 16.23 -7.51 12.87
CA VAL A 324 15.19 -7.97 11.95
C VAL A 324 15.24 -9.50 11.82
N GLN A 325 16.43 -10.10 11.85
CA GLN A 325 16.59 -11.55 11.75
C GLN A 325 16.05 -12.28 12.98
N GLU A 326 16.29 -11.75 14.18
CA GLU A 326 15.70 -12.29 15.41
C GLU A 326 14.18 -12.16 15.39
N MET A 327 13.65 -11.02 14.93
CA MET A 327 12.20 -10.82 14.80
C MET A 327 11.57 -11.88 13.89
N ILE A 328 12.18 -12.17 12.74
CA ILE A 328 11.68 -13.19 11.81
C ILE A 328 11.77 -14.58 12.44
N ALA A 329 12.90 -14.92 13.07
CA ALA A 329 13.14 -16.23 13.65
C ALA A 329 12.17 -16.59 14.79
N VAL A 330 11.74 -15.61 15.59
CA VAL A 330 10.81 -15.83 16.72
C VAL A 330 9.34 -15.77 16.33
N THR A 331 9.02 -15.54 15.06
CA THR A 331 7.64 -15.43 14.57
C THR A 331 7.30 -16.44 13.49
N THR A 332 8.21 -17.35 13.14
CA THR A 332 7.97 -18.38 12.11
C THR A 332 6.89 -19.40 12.50
N ASP A 333 6.55 -19.50 13.79
CA ASP A 333 5.57 -20.42 14.36
C ASP A 333 4.23 -19.75 14.69
N ILE A 334 4.06 -18.47 14.35
CA ILE A 334 2.80 -17.75 14.54
C ILE A 334 1.76 -18.27 13.54
N ASN A 335 0.61 -18.69 14.06
CA ASN A 335 -0.54 -19.07 13.23
C ASN A 335 -0.94 -17.90 12.32
N ASP A 336 -1.41 -18.22 11.11
CA ASP A 336 -1.85 -17.24 10.11
C ASP A 336 -0.74 -16.30 9.59
N LEU A 337 0.53 -16.58 9.89
CA LEU A 337 1.69 -15.86 9.37
C LEU A 337 2.61 -16.77 8.57
N GLU A 338 2.79 -16.46 7.29
CA GLU A 338 3.69 -17.19 6.40
C GLU A 338 4.82 -16.27 5.91
N TYR A 339 6.06 -16.77 5.90
CA TYR A 339 7.21 -16.09 5.32
C TYR A 339 7.66 -16.78 4.03
N LEU A 340 7.82 -16.00 2.96
CA LEU A 340 8.31 -16.44 1.66
C LEU A 340 9.44 -15.54 1.18
N VAL A 341 10.36 -16.10 0.39
CA VAL A 341 11.42 -15.32 -0.27
C VAL A 341 11.38 -15.52 -1.77
N TYR A 342 11.45 -14.41 -2.51
CA TYR A 342 11.45 -14.43 -3.97
C TYR A 342 12.85 -14.73 -4.52
N ASP A 343 13.03 -15.96 -5.01
CA ASP A 343 14.33 -16.49 -5.44
C ASP A 343 14.95 -15.71 -6.63
N PRO A 344 14.18 -15.19 -7.60
CA PRO A 344 14.77 -14.36 -8.66
C PRO A 344 15.47 -13.09 -8.12
N SER A 345 14.98 -12.47 -7.04
CA SER A 345 15.66 -11.32 -6.42
C SER A 345 16.96 -11.71 -5.71
N LEU A 346 17.05 -12.93 -5.16
CA LEU A 346 18.30 -13.47 -4.63
C LEU A 346 19.32 -13.71 -5.76
N ARG A 347 18.88 -14.38 -6.84
CA ARG A 347 19.74 -14.73 -7.99
C ARG A 347 20.28 -13.49 -8.71
N SER A 348 19.45 -12.47 -8.92
CA SER A 348 19.87 -11.23 -9.59
C SER A 348 20.97 -10.50 -8.83
N ARG A 349 21.04 -10.70 -7.51
CA ARG A 349 22.05 -10.13 -6.60
C ARG A 349 23.24 -11.06 -6.32
N GLY A 350 23.17 -12.33 -6.73
CA GLY A 350 24.21 -13.32 -6.46
C GLY A 350 24.36 -13.66 -4.98
N ILE A 351 23.26 -13.65 -4.22
CA ILE A 351 23.24 -13.89 -2.76
C ILE A 351 22.35 -15.09 -2.43
N GLU A 352 22.53 -15.62 -1.22
CA GLU A 352 21.79 -16.76 -0.68
C GLU A 352 21.28 -16.41 0.73
N CYS A 353 20.13 -16.96 1.11
CA CYS A 353 19.62 -16.82 2.48
C CYS A 353 20.59 -17.47 3.48
N SER A 354 20.66 -16.91 4.69
CA SER A 354 21.34 -17.54 5.82
C SER A 354 20.74 -18.94 6.09
N PRO A 355 21.56 -19.93 6.49
CA PRO A 355 21.07 -21.27 6.84
C PRO A 355 19.95 -21.29 7.89
N ASP A 356 19.96 -20.30 8.79
CA ASP A 356 18.95 -20.13 9.84
C ASP A 356 17.54 -19.85 9.27
N PHE A 357 17.46 -19.37 8.02
CA PHE A 357 16.21 -19.14 7.29
C PHE A 357 15.87 -20.25 6.29
N SER A 358 16.48 -21.43 6.41
CA SER A 358 16.12 -22.60 5.61
C SER A 358 14.63 -23.01 5.67
N PRO A 359 13.86 -22.74 6.75
CA PRO A 359 12.41 -22.99 6.75
C PRO A 359 11.60 -22.03 5.87
N ILE A 360 12.14 -20.85 5.51
CA ILE A 360 11.44 -19.88 4.66
C ILE A 360 11.42 -20.39 3.23
N ALA A 361 10.22 -20.63 2.71
CA ALA A 361 10.07 -21.21 1.38
C ALA A 361 10.51 -20.24 0.29
N ARG A 362 11.29 -20.75 -0.67
CA ARG A 362 11.70 -20.01 -1.86
C ARG A 362 10.62 -20.13 -2.94
N ILE A 363 10.17 -19.00 -3.47
CA ILE A 363 9.16 -18.94 -4.52
C ILE A 363 9.76 -18.41 -5.83
N GLN A 364 9.30 -18.98 -6.95
CA GLN A 364 9.58 -18.50 -8.30
C GLN A 364 8.38 -17.69 -8.84
N ASN A 365 8.51 -17.11 -10.03
CA ASN A 365 7.45 -16.35 -10.71
C ASN A 365 6.13 -17.11 -10.77
N LYS A 366 6.17 -18.42 -11.09
CA LYS A 366 4.99 -19.27 -11.18
C LYS A 366 4.28 -19.43 -9.82
N ASP A 367 5.05 -19.46 -8.74
CA ASP A 367 4.53 -19.68 -7.39
C ASP A 367 3.95 -18.36 -6.86
N LEU A 368 4.64 -17.25 -7.11
CA LEU A 368 4.11 -15.90 -6.85
C LEU A 368 2.83 -15.64 -7.66
N ALA A 369 2.81 -16.04 -8.93
CA ALA A 369 1.63 -15.90 -9.78
C ALA A 369 0.44 -16.71 -9.25
N ARG A 370 0.67 -17.94 -8.81
CA ARG A 370 -0.39 -18.75 -8.15
C ARG A 370 -0.85 -18.11 -6.85
N LEU A 371 0.08 -17.58 -6.05
CA LEU A 371 -0.23 -16.97 -4.77
C LEU A 371 -1.08 -15.69 -4.90
N LEU A 372 -0.90 -14.94 -5.99
CA LEU A 372 -1.62 -13.70 -6.23
C LEU A 372 -2.90 -13.90 -7.02
N TRP A 373 -2.85 -14.73 -8.06
CA TRP A 373 -3.88 -14.74 -9.11
C TRP A 373 -4.63 -16.08 -9.21
N SER A 374 -4.24 -17.13 -8.48
CA SER A 374 -4.90 -18.44 -8.62
C SER A 374 -6.35 -18.39 -8.12
N PRO A 375 -7.33 -18.80 -8.94
CA PRO A 375 -8.71 -18.94 -8.50
C PRO A 375 -8.90 -20.06 -7.45
N GLU A 376 -7.92 -20.97 -7.33
CA GLU A 376 -7.96 -22.09 -6.37
C GLU A 376 -7.65 -21.65 -4.93
N GLN A 377 -6.97 -20.52 -4.75
CA GLN A 377 -6.73 -19.92 -3.44
C GLN A 377 -7.94 -19.08 -3.04
N GLU A 378 -8.90 -19.74 -2.40
CA GLU A 378 -9.94 -19.22 -1.52
C GLU A 378 -10.75 -17.98 -1.96
N ARG A 379 -12.04 -18.04 -1.64
CA ARG A 379 -13.02 -16.98 -1.86
C ARG A 379 -12.64 -15.60 -1.27
N ALA A 380 -11.65 -15.48 -0.39
CA ALA A 380 -11.34 -14.23 0.29
C ALA A 380 -10.68 -13.20 -0.64
N ALA A 381 -11.03 -11.92 -0.46
CA ALA A 381 -10.30 -10.83 -1.10
C ALA A 381 -8.86 -10.78 -0.58
N THR A 382 -7.93 -10.34 -1.43
CA THR A 382 -6.50 -10.16 -1.10
C THR A 382 -6.15 -8.69 -1.11
N ARG A 383 -5.42 -8.25 -0.08
CA ARG A 383 -4.78 -6.92 -0.03
C ARG A 383 -3.28 -7.07 -0.14
N MET A 384 -2.66 -6.25 -0.95
CA MET A 384 -1.22 -6.24 -1.18
C MET A 384 -0.69 -4.87 -0.78
N ILE A 385 0.29 -4.83 0.13
CA ILE A 385 0.91 -3.59 0.60
C ILE A 385 2.42 -3.74 0.48
N PHE A 386 3.07 -2.74 -0.11
CA PHE A 386 4.50 -2.72 -0.28
C PHE A 386 5.13 -1.89 0.85
N PHE A 387 6.15 -2.47 1.47
CA PHE A 387 6.94 -1.87 2.53
C PHE A 387 8.38 -1.79 2.13
#